data_AF-A0A8E0IQR6-F1
#
_entry.id   AF-A0A8E0IQR6-F1
#
_cell.length_a   1.000
_cell.length_b   1.000
_cell.length_c   1.000
_cell.angle_alpha   90.00
_cell.angle_beta   90.00
_cell.angle_gamma   90.00
#
_symmetry.space_group_name_H-M   'P 1'
#
loop_
_entity.id
_entity.type
_entity.pdbx_description
1 polymer ?
#
loop_
_entity_poly.entity_id
_entity_poly.type
_entity_poly.pdbx_seq_one_letter_code
_entity_poly.pdbx_strand_id
1 'polypeptide(L)'
;MQKQFQTVLAESPTLVVINPYIRNYERLAGFQASAHTAGRQLVWEPDDAAVLTTMTDQKPDAILGQTISLTDIARDPQHYVLQNSFDHLERLTDMPITTYIHSNGEPLGDYDPRFAQLKDWLEAHHIPLQFMNASGHASREDLITLAKEVNPRTIVPWHSFHPEREAEALDTQTNAAVVLPERDLYYDFDELNEEE
;
A
#
# COMPACT_ATOMS: atom_id res chain seq x y z
N MET A 1 2.82 3.12 -11.78
CA MET A 1 3.09 3.83 -10.51
C MET A 1 4.38 4.66 -10.55
N GLN A 2 5.58 4.08 -10.72
CA GLN A 2 6.86 4.83 -10.66
C GLN A 2 6.92 6.05 -11.61
N LYS A 3 6.57 5.88 -12.90
CA LYS A 3 6.52 7.00 -13.86
C LYS A 3 5.56 8.12 -13.43
N GLN A 4 4.38 7.75 -12.92
CA GLN A 4 3.39 8.70 -12.44
C GLN A 4 3.90 9.46 -11.21
N PHE A 5 4.56 8.78 -10.28
CA PHE A 5 5.18 9.41 -9.13
C PHE A 5 6.29 10.37 -9.56
N GLN A 6 7.15 10.00 -10.51
CA GLN A 6 8.17 10.88 -11.07
C GLN A 6 7.57 12.14 -11.74
N THR A 7 6.46 12.00 -12.47
CA THR A 7 5.73 13.15 -13.02
C THR A 7 5.25 14.08 -11.91
N VAL A 8 4.64 13.54 -10.85
CA VAL A 8 4.21 14.35 -9.71
C VAL A 8 5.38 15.07 -9.06
N LEU A 9 6.52 14.41 -8.86
CA LEU A 9 7.71 15.05 -8.29
C LEU A 9 8.25 16.19 -9.17
N ALA A 10 8.25 16.01 -10.49
CA ALA A 10 8.72 17.02 -11.45
C ALA A 10 7.79 18.25 -11.53
N GLU A 11 6.49 18.04 -11.35
CA GLU A 11 5.46 19.10 -11.39
C GLU A 11 5.28 19.79 -10.03
N SER A 12 5.77 19.18 -8.94
CA SER A 12 5.59 19.71 -7.60
C SER A 12 6.67 20.75 -7.24
N PRO A 13 6.31 22.03 -7.03
CA PRO A 13 7.29 23.06 -6.68
C PRO A 13 7.75 22.97 -5.22
N THR A 14 7.08 22.20 -4.37
CA THR A 14 7.40 22.07 -2.94
C THR A 14 7.32 20.61 -2.48
N LEU A 15 7.12 20.37 -1.17
CA LEU A 15 7.19 19.04 -0.56
C LEU A 15 6.10 18.12 -1.12
N VAL A 16 6.48 16.89 -1.43
CA VAL A 16 5.54 15.79 -1.66
C VAL A 16 5.59 14.88 -0.44
N VAL A 17 4.43 14.59 0.13
CA VAL A 17 4.31 13.66 1.26
C VAL A 17 3.80 12.33 0.73
N ILE A 18 4.33 11.22 1.22
CA ILE A 18 3.86 9.87 0.86
C ILE A 18 3.46 9.10 2.11
N ASN A 19 2.44 8.25 1.97
CA ASN A 19 1.98 7.32 2.99
C ASN A 19 1.85 5.92 2.37
N PRO A 20 2.98 5.20 2.21
CA PRO A 20 2.99 3.84 1.68
C PRO A 20 2.64 2.81 2.75
N TYR A 21 2.22 1.62 2.33
CA TYR A 21 2.13 0.47 3.23
C TYR A 21 3.54 0.02 3.64
N ILE A 22 3.87 0.11 4.92
CA ILE A 22 5.21 -0.24 5.43
C ILE A 22 5.63 -1.69 5.11
N ARG A 23 4.67 -2.62 5.02
CA ARG A 23 4.95 -4.03 4.68
C ARG A 23 5.19 -4.29 3.19
N ASN A 24 5.00 -3.29 2.32
CA ASN A 24 5.37 -3.38 0.91
C ASN A 24 6.78 -2.79 0.71
N TYR A 25 7.80 -3.53 1.15
CA TYR A 25 9.20 -3.08 1.13
C TYR A 25 9.73 -2.80 -0.29
N GLU A 26 9.28 -3.52 -1.31
CA GLU A 26 9.60 -3.24 -2.72
C GLU A 26 9.10 -1.85 -3.15
N ARG A 27 7.90 -1.48 -2.68
CA ARG A 27 7.34 -0.15 -2.92
C ARG A 27 8.12 0.93 -2.17
N LEU A 28 8.57 0.68 -0.94
CA LEU A 28 9.41 1.62 -0.21
C LEU A 28 10.70 1.92 -1.00
N ALA A 29 11.41 0.86 -1.39
CA ALA A 29 12.61 0.95 -2.23
C ALA A 29 12.34 1.69 -3.56
N GLY A 30 11.22 1.35 -4.21
CA GLY A 30 10.79 1.97 -5.47
C GLY A 30 10.48 3.45 -5.36
N PHE A 31 9.92 3.92 -4.23
CA PHE A 31 9.70 5.34 -3.98
C PHE A 31 11.02 6.10 -3.87
N GLN A 32 11.99 5.59 -3.09
CA GLN A 32 13.29 6.24 -2.96
C GLN A 32 14.04 6.31 -4.30
N ALA A 33 14.08 5.20 -5.05
CA ALA A 33 14.72 5.18 -6.37
C ALA A 33 14.04 6.14 -7.36
N SER A 34 12.71 6.28 -7.28
CA SER A 34 11.96 7.23 -8.11
C SER A 34 12.23 8.68 -7.69
N ALA A 35 12.37 8.96 -6.40
CA ALA A 35 12.78 10.27 -5.89
C ALA A 35 14.17 10.67 -6.40
N HIS A 36 15.14 9.73 -6.37
CA HIS A 36 16.47 9.97 -6.93
C HIS A 36 16.45 10.32 -8.42
N THR A 37 15.62 9.62 -9.19
CA THR A 37 15.45 9.91 -10.62
C THR A 37 14.93 11.33 -10.85
N ALA A 38 14.11 11.85 -9.93
CA ALA A 38 13.61 13.22 -9.95
C ALA A 38 14.55 14.24 -9.25
N GLY A 39 15.76 13.83 -8.85
CA GLY A 39 16.73 14.70 -8.17
C GLY A 39 16.36 15.06 -6.73
N ARG A 40 15.47 14.29 -6.09
CA ARG A 40 15.02 14.49 -4.71
C ARG A 40 15.53 13.37 -3.79
N GLN A 41 15.64 13.68 -2.51
CA GLN A 41 15.92 12.70 -1.45
C GLN A 41 14.64 12.30 -0.72
N LEU A 42 14.50 11.02 -0.39
CA LEU A 42 13.36 10.53 0.38
C LEU A 42 13.72 10.48 1.87
N VAL A 43 12.98 11.24 2.67
CA VAL A 43 13.10 11.26 4.13
C VAL A 43 12.11 10.26 4.72
N TRP A 44 12.62 9.35 5.53
CA TRP A 44 11.85 8.29 6.17
C TRP A 44 11.67 8.53 7.66
N GLU A 45 10.54 8.09 8.21
CA GLU A 45 10.41 7.87 9.64
C GLU A 45 11.31 6.69 10.10
N PRO A 46 11.74 6.66 11.37
CA PRO A 46 12.67 5.64 11.85
C PRO A 46 12.22 4.20 11.60
N ASP A 47 10.93 3.91 11.75
CA ASP A 47 10.38 2.56 11.60
C ASP A 47 10.39 2.13 10.12
N ASP A 48 9.89 2.96 9.22
CA ASP A 48 9.96 2.72 7.77
C ASP A 48 11.41 2.61 7.26
N ALA A 49 12.32 3.44 7.79
CA ALA A 49 13.75 3.37 7.48
C ALA A 49 14.37 2.03 7.91
N ALA A 50 13.99 1.52 9.09
CA ALA A 50 14.45 0.23 9.59
C ALA A 50 13.91 -0.92 8.74
N VAL A 51 12.62 -0.88 8.36
CA VAL A 51 12.02 -1.89 7.47
C VAL A 51 12.66 -1.86 6.09
N LEU A 52 12.85 -0.68 5.48
CA LEU A 52 13.53 -0.54 4.20
C LEU A 52 14.91 -1.21 4.25
N THR A 53 15.74 -0.83 5.23
CA THR A 53 17.10 -1.36 5.36
C THR A 53 17.11 -2.87 5.56
N THR A 54 16.28 -3.37 6.47
CA THR A 54 16.27 -4.80 6.85
C THR A 54 15.72 -5.69 5.74
N MET A 55 14.71 -5.22 5.01
CA MET A 55 13.99 -6.05 4.04
C MET A 55 14.58 -5.96 2.62
N THR A 56 15.34 -4.92 2.30
CA THR A 56 15.84 -4.70 0.92
C THR A 56 17.34 -4.42 0.83
N ASP A 57 18.06 -4.38 1.95
CA ASP A 57 19.46 -3.91 2.06
C ASP A 57 19.68 -2.46 1.58
N GLN A 58 18.60 -1.73 1.24
CA GLN A 58 18.69 -0.37 0.76
C GLN A 58 18.87 0.60 1.91
N LYS A 59 19.93 1.41 1.84
CA LYS A 59 20.16 2.48 2.80
C LYS A 59 19.14 3.63 2.62
N PRO A 60 18.48 4.11 3.69
CA PRO A 60 17.64 5.31 3.64
C PRO A 60 18.49 6.55 3.29
N ASP A 61 17.95 7.46 2.49
CA ASP A 61 18.66 8.71 2.17
C ASP A 61 18.82 9.58 3.42
N ALA A 62 17.72 9.73 4.15
CA ALA A 62 17.65 10.47 5.39
C ALA A 62 16.58 9.88 6.32
N ILE A 63 16.80 10.02 7.61
CA ILE A 63 15.90 9.56 8.67
C ILE A 63 15.48 10.77 9.50
N LEU A 64 14.17 11.02 9.55
CA LEU A 64 13.58 12.15 10.24
C LEU A 64 13.94 12.09 11.74
N GLY A 65 14.42 13.21 12.27
CA GLY A 65 14.83 13.34 13.68
C GLY A 65 16.20 12.75 14.00
N GLN A 66 16.86 12.08 13.06
CA GLN A 66 18.21 11.54 13.24
C GLN A 66 19.22 12.22 12.32
N THR A 67 18.98 12.23 11.01
CA THR A 67 19.90 12.83 10.03
C THR A 67 19.38 14.15 9.45
N ILE A 68 18.07 14.42 9.56
CA ILE A 68 17.43 15.65 9.08
C ILE A 68 16.23 16.02 9.96
N SER A 69 15.94 17.31 10.11
CA SER A 69 14.77 17.82 10.85
C SER A 69 13.68 18.35 9.91
N LEU A 70 12.44 18.47 10.40
CA LEU A 70 11.36 19.14 9.65
C LEU A 70 11.71 20.58 9.27
N THR A 71 12.45 21.29 10.13
CA THR A 71 12.91 22.65 9.85
C THR A 71 13.88 22.68 8.66
N ASP A 72 14.76 21.69 8.51
CA ASP A 72 15.67 21.60 7.37
C ASP A 72 14.91 21.30 6.09
N ILE A 73 13.92 20.39 6.14
CA ILE A 73 13.03 20.09 5.01
C ILE A 73 12.25 21.33 4.58
N ALA A 74 11.70 22.09 5.53
CA ALA A 74 10.90 23.30 5.24
C ALA A 74 11.70 24.44 4.59
N ARG A 75 13.03 24.48 4.79
CA ARG A 75 13.90 25.48 4.13
C ARG A 75 14.09 25.21 2.65
N ASP A 76 14.03 23.95 2.23
CA ASP A 76 14.32 23.53 0.86
C ASP A 76 13.40 22.38 0.40
N PRO A 77 12.07 22.57 0.46
CA PRO A 77 11.09 21.49 0.38
C PRO A 77 11.07 20.79 -0.99
N GLN A 78 11.51 21.47 -2.04
CA GLN A 78 11.57 20.89 -3.39
C GLN A 78 12.70 19.87 -3.58
N HIS A 79 13.64 19.77 -2.63
CA HIS A 79 14.69 18.75 -2.65
C HIS A 79 14.28 17.44 -1.98
N TYR A 80 13.13 17.42 -1.29
CA TYR A 80 12.72 16.29 -0.47
C TYR A 80 11.38 15.72 -0.87
N VAL A 81 11.22 14.45 -0.53
CA VAL A 81 9.94 13.78 -0.35
C VAL A 81 9.91 13.30 1.10
N LEU A 82 8.78 13.44 1.78
CA LEU A 82 8.63 12.98 3.17
C LEU A 82 7.69 11.79 3.23
N GLN A 83 8.15 10.65 3.74
CA GLN A 83 7.23 9.62 4.22
C GLN A 83 6.69 10.03 5.59
N ASN A 84 5.37 9.94 5.77
CA ASN A 84 4.67 10.31 7.01
C ASN A 84 3.56 9.31 7.35
N SER A 85 3.58 8.78 8.57
CA SER A 85 2.52 7.91 9.08
C SER A 85 1.31 8.72 9.59
N PHE A 86 0.15 8.09 9.68
CA PHE A 86 -1.07 8.74 10.14
C PHE A 86 -0.98 9.23 11.60
N ASP A 87 -0.28 8.50 12.45
CA ASP A 87 -0.10 8.85 13.87
C ASP A 87 0.71 10.14 14.09
N HIS A 88 1.24 10.71 13.00
CA HIS A 88 2.12 11.85 12.99
C HIS A 88 1.63 12.96 12.05
N LEU A 89 0.32 13.01 11.74
CA LEU A 89 -0.27 14.02 10.86
C LEU A 89 0.02 15.46 11.31
N GLU A 90 0.11 15.72 12.60
CA GLU A 90 0.35 17.06 13.15
C GLU A 90 1.67 17.68 12.67
N ARG A 91 2.65 16.86 12.29
CA ARG A 91 3.93 17.31 11.70
C ARG A 91 3.76 18.06 10.39
N LEU A 92 2.67 17.83 9.69
CA LEU A 92 2.39 18.38 8.37
C LEU A 92 1.75 19.78 8.42
N THR A 93 1.29 20.22 9.60
CA THR A 93 0.47 21.43 9.79
C THR A 93 1.03 22.68 9.12
N ASP A 94 2.34 22.92 9.25
CA ASP A 94 3.02 24.12 8.76
C ASP A 94 3.97 23.85 7.59
N MET A 95 3.90 22.66 6.99
CA MET A 95 4.81 22.25 5.92
C MET A 95 4.31 22.75 4.57
N PRO A 96 5.20 23.25 3.68
CA PRO A 96 4.82 23.69 2.33
C PRO A 96 4.57 22.48 1.41
N ILE A 97 3.41 21.85 1.55
CA ILE A 97 3.07 20.60 0.84
C ILE A 97 2.36 20.90 -0.47
N THR A 98 2.87 20.35 -1.58
CA THR A 98 2.17 20.36 -2.87
C THR A 98 1.05 19.32 -2.90
N THR A 99 1.34 18.09 -2.42
CA THR A 99 0.37 16.99 -2.41
C THR A 99 0.75 15.93 -1.39
N TYR A 100 -0.27 15.26 -0.84
CA TYR A 100 -0.16 14.06 -0.04
C TYR A 100 -0.58 12.86 -0.89
N ILE A 101 0.34 11.91 -1.05
CA ILE A 101 0.12 10.70 -1.82
C ILE A 101 -0.17 9.54 -0.87
N HIS A 102 -1.41 9.09 -0.87
CA HIS A 102 -1.78 7.85 -0.20
C HIS A 102 -1.48 6.66 -1.12
N SER A 103 -0.67 5.71 -0.64
CA SER A 103 -0.22 4.54 -1.39
C SER A 103 -0.39 3.26 -0.57
N ASN A 104 -1.64 3.02 -0.18
CA ASN A 104 -2.05 1.91 0.67
C ASN A 104 -1.43 1.93 2.08
N GLY A 105 -0.92 3.06 2.59
CA GLY A 105 -0.53 3.13 4.00
C GLY A 105 -1.74 3.25 4.93
N GLU A 106 -1.50 3.14 6.24
CA GLU A 106 -2.56 3.29 7.22
C GLU A 106 -2.94 4.77 7.41
N PRO A 107 -4.24 5.08 7.54
CA PRO A 107 -5.40 4.19 7.42
C PRO A 107 -5.70 3.78 5.98
N LEU A 108 -6.03 2.50 5.78
CA LEU A 108 -5.96 1.83 4.47
C LEU A 108 -7.09 2.17 3.49
N GLY A 109 -8.22 2.69 3.96
CA GLY A 109 -9.37 3.02 3.13
C GLY A 109 -10.66 3.15 3.93
N ASP A 110 -11.80 3.30 3.24
CA ASP A 110 -13.09 3.68 3.85
C ASP A 110 -13.66 2.67 4.87
N TYR A 111 -13.13 1.45 4.94
CA TYR A 111 -13.49 0.48 5.97
C TYR A 111 -12.86 0.80 7.35
N ASP A 112 -11.83 1.64 7.38
CA ASP A 112 -11.21 2.15 8.59
C ASP A 112 -11.76 3.56 8.89
N PRO A 113 -12.46 3.77 10.02
CA PRO A 113 -12.97 5.10 10.39
C PRO A 113 -11.90 6.20 10.45
N ARG A 114 -10.63 5.84 10.72
CA ARG A 114 -9.50 6.78 10.71
C ARG A 114 -9.24 7.35 9.31
N PHE A 115 -9.63 6.65 8.24
CA PHE A 115 -9.45 7.15 6.87
C PHE A 115 -10.33 8.36 6.58
N ALA A 116 -11.54 8.42 7.14
CA ALA A 116 -12.35 9.64 7.08
C ALA A 116 -11.64 10.79 7.81
N GLN A 117 -11.08 10.53 8.99
CA GLN A 117 -10.33 11.53 9.76
C GLN A 117 -9.10 12.06 8.99
N LEU A 118 -8.37 11.18 8.29
CA LEU A 118 -7.26 11.58 7.41
C LEU A 118 -7.75 12.54 6.32
N LYS A 119 -8.83 12.18 5.61
CA LYS A 119 -9.38 13.01 4.52
C LYS A 119 -9.82 14.37 5.04
N ASP A 120 -10.59 14.39 6.12
CA ASP A 120 -11.11 15.62 6.72
C ASP A 120 -9.96 16.52 7.22
N TRP A 121 -8.91 15.94 7.80
CA TRP A 121 -7.73 16.68 8.24
C TRP A 121 -6.97 17.29 7.07
N LEU A 122 -6.68 16.51 6.01
CA LEU A 122 -6.00 17.03 4.82
C LEU A 122 -6.81 18.14 4.14
N GLU A 123 -8.13 17.99 4.06
CA GLU A 123 -9.03 19.02 3.52
C GLU A 123 -8.98 20.31 4.36
N ALA A 124 -9.09 20.21 5.68
CA ALA A 124 -9.03 21.36 6.59
C ALA A 124 -7.70 22.12 6.50
N HIS A 125 -6.61 21.41 6.22
CA HIS A 125 -5.27 21.98 6.03
C HIS A 125 -4.96 22.36 4.57
N HIS A 126 -5.93 22.24 3.65
CA HIS A 126 -5.78 22.55 2.23
C HIS A 126 -4.66 21.76 1.53
N ILE A 127 -4.41 20.52 1.98
CA ILE A 127 -3.41 19.63 1.41
C ILE A 127 -4.10 18.72 0.38
N PRO A 128 -3.76 18.81 -0.92
CA PRO A 128 -4.33 17.92 -1.92
C PRO A 128 -4.02 16.45 -1.63
N LEU A 129 -5.04 15.59 -1.70
CA LEU A 129 -4.90 14.14 -1.57
C LEU A 129 -4.90 13.48 -2.95
N GLN A 130 -3.86 12.72 -3.24
CA GLN A 130 -3.75 11.89 -4.44
C GLN A 130 -3.58 10.42 -4.07
N PHE A 131 -4.25 9.54 -4.80
CA PHE A 131 -4.09 8.09 -4.63
C PHE A 131 -3.11 7.52 -5.64
N MET A 132 -2.12 6.76 -5.16
CA MET A 132 -1.23 5.93 -5.96
C MET A 132 -1.21 4.52 -5.38
N ASN A 133 -2.36 3.86 -5.51
CA ASN A 133 -2.58 2.54 -4.96
C ASN A 133 -2.27 1.46 -5.99
N ALA A 134 -1.81 0.30 -5.51
CA ALA A 134 -1.80 -0.93 -6.28
C ALA A 134 -2.24 -2.06 -5.35
N SER A 135 -3.25 -2.82 -5.80
CA SER A 135 -3.75 -3.99 -5.09
C SER A 135 -2.61 -5.01 -4.93
N GLY A 136 -2.46 -5.57 -3.74
CA GLY A 136 -1.63 -6.76 -3.51
C GLY A 136 -2.36 -8.07 -3.83
N HIS A 137 -3.63 -8.00 -4.22
CA HIS A 137 -4.47 -9.15 -4.54
C HIS A 137 -4.59 -9.32 -6.07
N ALA A 138 -4.58 -10.58 -6.50
CA ALA A 138 -4.90 -10.98 -7.87
C ALA A 138 -6.31 -10.54 -8.26
N SER A 139 -6.54 -10.30 -9.56
CA SER A 139 -7.89 -10.05 -10.06
C SER A 139 -8.73 -11.32 -9.98
N ARG A 140 -10.05 -11.17 -10.08
CA ARG A 140 -10.97 -12.31 -10.17
C ARG A 140 -10.62 -13.21 -11.36
N GLU A 141 -10.33 -12.60 -12.50
CA GLU A 141 -9.97 -13.31 -13.72
C GLU A 141 -8.68 -14.13 -13.55
N ASP A 142 -7.69 -13.58 -12.84
CA ASP A 142 -6.45 -14.28 -12.51
C ASP A 142 -6.71 -15.45 -11.55
N LEU A 143 -7.57 -15.26 -10.54
CA LEU A 143 -7.96 -16.33 -9.60
C LEU A 143 -8.69 -17.46 -10.30
N ILE A 144 -9.61 -17.16 -11.21
CA ILE A 144 -10.31 -18.17 -12.01
C ILE A 144 -9.34 -18.90 -12.94
N THR A 145 -8.40 -18.18 -13.55
CA THR A 145 -7.36 -18.77 -14.39
C THR A 145 -6.51 -19.76 -13.58
N LEU A 146 -6.04 -19.34 -12.42
CA LEU A 146 -5.30 -20.20 -11.49
C LEU A 146 -6.12 -21.43 -11.10
N ALA A 147 -7.41 -21.26 -10.76
CA ALA A 147 -8.28 -22.36 -10.39
C ALA A 147 -8.45 -23.38 -11.52
N LYS A 148 -8.55 -22.92 -12.78
CA LYS A 148 -8.62 -23.79 -13.97
C LYS A 148 -7.31 -24.54 -14.22
N GLU A 149 -6.17 -23.88 -14.01
CA GLU A 149 -4.85 -24.49 -14.22
C GLU A 149 -4.52 -25.53 -13.15
N VAL A 150 -4.84 -25.25 -11.89
CA VAL A 150 -4.66 -26.19 -10.77
C VAL A 150 -5.69 -27.33 -10.86
N ASN A 151 -6.90 -27.05 -11.37
CA ASN A 151 -8.03 -27.97 -11.46
C ASN A 151 -8.29 -28.74 -10.14
N PRO A 152 -8.50 -28.04 -9.00
CA PRO A 152 -8.68 -28.69 -7.72
C PRO A 152 -10.06 -29.37 -7.62
N ARG A 153 -10.18 -30.41 -6.78
CA ARG A 153 -11.48 -31.03 -6.45
C ARG A 153 -12.39 -30.08 -5.67
N THR A 154 -11.82 -29.26 -4.79
CA THR A 154 -12.57 -28.37 -3.89
C THR A 154 -11.89 -27.01 -3.79
N ILE A 155 -12.69 -25.94 -3.74
CA ILE A 155 -12.23 -24.57 -3.56
C ILE A 155 -12.97 -23.92 -2.39
N VAL A 156 -12.21 -23.23 -1.53
CA VAL A 156 -12.74 -22.45 -0.40
C VAL A 156 -12.33 -20.98 -0.56
N PRO A 157 -13.22 -20.09 -1.04
CA PRO A 157 -12.91 -18.67 -1.17
C PRO A 157 -12.78 -18.02 0.21
N TRP A 158 -11.68 -17.31 0.45
CA TRP A 158 -11.39 -16.66 1.73
C TRP A 158 -10.82 -15.24 1.52
N HIS A 159 -10.56 -14.52 2.62
CA HIS A 159 -10.00 -13.17 2.66
C HIS A 159 -10.85 -12.09 1.95
N SER A 160 -12.18 -12.22 1.99
CA SER A 160 -13.13 -11.27 1.40
C SER A 160 -14.26 -10.93 2.38
N PHE A 161 -14.83 -9.72 2.26
CA PHE A 161 -16.09 -9.36 2.92
C PHE A 161 -17.31 -9.95 2.21
N HIS A 162 -17.16 -10.35 0.94
CA HIS A 162 -18.19 -10.92 0.09
C HIS A 162 -17.68 -12.20 -0.60
N PRO A 163 -17.30 -13.25 0.16
CA PRO A 163 -16.78 -14.49 -0.41
C PRO A 163 -17.80 -15.19 -1.32
N GLU A 164 -19.10 -14.97 -1.10
CA GLU A 164 -20.19 -15.52 -1.91
C GLU A 164 -20.12 -15.12 -3.39
N ARG A 165 -19.65 -13.91 -3.69
CA ARG A 165 -19.51 -13.43 -5.07
C ARG A 165 -18.38 -14.11 -5.82
N GLU A 166 -17.31 -14.43 -5.10
CA GLU A 166 -16.17 -15.15 -5.68
C GLU A 166 -16.50 -16.63 -5.80
N ALA A 167 -17.21 -17.20 -4.83
CA ALA A 167 -17.70 -18.57 -4.87
C ALA A 167 -18.58 -18.82 -6.10
N GLU A 168 -19.57 -17.96 -6.35
CA GLU A 168 -20.44 -18.06 -7.54
C GLU A 168 -19.62 -18.01 -8.85
N ALA A 169 -18.63 -17.13 -8.93
CA ALA A 169 -17.78 -17.01 -10.11
C ALA A 169 -16.92 -18.27 -10.35
N LEU A 170 -16.44 -18.90 -9.28
CA LEU A 170 -15.62 -20.11 -9.35
C LEU A 170 -16.48 -21.36 -9.64
N ASP A 171 -17.66 -21.47 -9.04
CA ASP A 171 -18.61 -22.58 -9.26
C ASP A 171 -19.09 -22.61 -10.71
N THR A 172 -19.36 -21.44 -11.29
CA THR A 172 -19.83 -21.34 -12.68
C THR A 172 -18.75 -21.57 -13.73
N GLN A 173 -17.47 -21.48 -13.36
CA GLN A 173 -16.36 -21.45 -14.33
C GLN A 173 -15.31 -22.53 -14.12
N THR A 174 -15.42 -23.35 -13.08
CA THR A 174 -14.48 -24.44 -12.77
C THR A 174 -15.26 -25.72 -12.52
N ASN A 175 -14.56 -26.85 -12.49
CA ASN A 175 -15.16 -28.15 -12.13
C ASN A 175 -15.06 -28.45 -10.63
N ALA A 176 -14.55 -27.51 -9.83
CA ALA A 176 -14.33 -27.72 -8.41
C ALA A 176 -15.64 -27.63 -7.64
N ALA A 177 -15.80 -28.44 -6.59
CA ALA A 177 -16.81 -28.21 -5.57
C ALA A 177 -16.46 -26.94 -4.78
N VAL A 178 -17.32 -25.93 -4.80
CA VAL A 178 -17.07 -24.68 -4.07
C VAL A 178 -17.75 -24.71 -2.70
N VAL A 179 -16.96 -24.46 -1.65
CA VAL A 179 -17.41 -24.44 -0.26
C VAL A 179 -17.22 -23.04 0.30
N LEU A 180 -18.30 -22.44 0.81
CA LEU A 180 -18.19 -21.18 1.55
C LEU A 180 -17.75 -21.46 2.99
N PRO A 181 -16.67 -20.83 3.47
CA PRO A 181 -16.23 -21.02 4.83
C PRO A 181 -17.14 -20.26 5.79
N GLU A 182 -17.43 -20.89 6.93
CA GLU A 182 -18.10 -20.31 8.08
C GLU A 182 -17.10 -20.17 9.22
N ARG A 183 -17.24 -19.09 9.99
CA ARG A 183 -16.34 -18.84 11.13
C ARG A 183 -16.56 -19.92 12.18
N ASP A 184 -15.47 -20.33 12.83
CA ASP A 184 -15.47 -21.25 13.97
C ASP A 184 -15.89 -22.70 13.63
N LEU A 185 -15.91 -23.08 12.34
CA LEU A 185 -16.06 -24.46 11.90
C LEU A 185 -14.72 -25.12 11.56
N TYR A 186 -14.66 -26.44 11.77
CA TYR A 186 -13.56 -27.28 11.34
C TYR A 186 -13.96 -28.02 10.07
N TYR A 187 -13.08 -27.99 9.07
CA TYR A 187 -13.25 -28.68 7.81
C TYR A 187 -12.23 -29.80 7.74
N ASP A 188 -12.71 -31.00 7.40
CA ASP A 188 -11.88 -32.17 7.11
C ASP A 188 -12.17 -32.60 5.67
N PHE A 189 -11.13 -33.01 4.95
CA PHE A 189 -11.23 -33.43 3.56
C PHE A 189 -10.58 -34.80 3.44
N ASP A 190 -11.33 -35.77 2.90
CA ASP A 190 -10.82 -37.12 2.67
C ASP A 190 -9.56 -37.10 1.81
N GLU A 191 -8.62 -38.01 2.12
CA GLU A 191 -7.38 -38.19 1.35
C GLU A 191 -7.69 -38.46 -0.13
N LEU A 192 -6.82 -37.93 -1.01
CA LEU A 192 -6.90 -38.21 -2.45
C LEU A 192 -6.45 -39.65 -2.69
N ASN A 193 -7.34 -40.47 -3.27
CA ASN A 193 -6.98 -41.81 -3.72
C ASN A 193 -6.33 -41.71 -5.12
N GLU A 194 -5.37 -42.56 -5.46
CA GLU A 194 -4.65 -42.54 -6.75
C GLU A 194 -5.56 -42.72 -8.00
N GLU A 195 -6.84 -43.07 -7.81
CA GLU A 195 -7.84 -43.27 -8.86
C GLU A 195 -8.74 -42.04 -9.11
N GLU A 196 -8.64 -40.98 -8.29
CA GLU A 196 -9.34 -39.68 -8.44
C GLU A 196 -8.42 -38.57 -8.98
#